data_AF-A0A353EWY4-F1
#
_entry.id   AF-A0A353EWY4-F1
#
_cell.length_a   1.000
_cell.length_b   1.000
_cell.length_c   1.000
_cell.angle_alpha   90.00
_cell.angle_beta   90.00
_cell.angle_gamma   90.00
#
_symmetry.space_group_name_H-M   'P 1'
#
loop_
_entity.id
_entity.type
_entity.pdbx_description
1 polymer ?
#
loop_
_entity_poly.entity_id
_entity_poly.type
_entity_poly.pdbx_seq_one_letter_code
_entity_poly.pdbx_strand_id
1 'polypeptide(L)'
;MKKTILTILCAVALTVGLSGCGGCSKAPKIDDVFDRVVELTEEARRLNVAFYGAGLPTYDKESPIYRDVYDADMSTYKQSYSIVDPRCGLGSVAELKEAAEKVYSPELLEKQVYPAVFDGLTATIGGASSIAVARYQEEGGNLYCLDSAKEDARAELVFDYGTMKIIKPSNAKRVLLTMDAWEVGKPEEKFTYRLVLANVDGVWYLDKLTV
;
A
#
# COMPACT_ATOMS: atom_id res chain seq x y z
N MET A 1 -44.62 58.12 16.45
CA MET A 1 -43.19 58.09 16.86
C MET A 1 -42.91 56.81 17.62
N LYS A 2 -41.87 56.06 17.20
CA LYS A 2 -41.08 55.03 17.92
C LYS A 2 -41.85 53.78 18.42
N LYS A 3 -41.75 52.64 17.72
CA LYS A 3 -40.68 51.61 17.73
C LYS A 3 -40.74 50.72 18.98
N THR A 4 -41.31 49.50 18.90
CA THR A 4 -40.61 48.19 18.74
C THR A 4 -39.51 47.92 19.77
N ILE A 5 -39.61 46.79 20.49
CA ILE A 5 -38.55 45.81 20.87
C ILE A 5 -39.16 44.86 21.92
N LEU A 6 -38.91 43.55 22.02
CA LEU A 6 -38.56 42.46 21.11
C LEU A 6 -38.46 41.25 22.06
N THR A 7 -39.39 40.30 21.96
CA THR A 7 -39.42 39.07 22.76
C THR A 7 -38.43 38.08 22.14
N ILE A 8 -37.21 37.96 22.67
CA ILE A 8 -36.24 36.92 22.24
C ILE A 8 -35.41 36.50 23.45
N LEU A 9 -35.66 35.28 23.98
CA LEU A 9 -34.64 34.35 24.46
C LEU A 9 -35.30 33.04 24.95
N CYS A 10 -35.72 32.15 24.03
CA CYS A 10 -36.01 30.74 24.38
C CYS A 10 -36.14 29.81 23.16
N ALA A 11 -35.35 30.03 22.11
CA ALA A 11 -35.30 29.13 20.95
C ALA A 11 -33.88 29.09 20.37
N VAL A 12 -32.92 28.63 21.18
CA VAL A 12 -31.58 28.21 20.71
C VAL A 12 -31.44 26.71 20.94
N ALA A 13 -32.45 25.96 20.50
CA ALA A 13 -32.44 24.52 20.40
C ALA A 13 -33.00 24.15 19.03
N LEU A 14 -32.24 23.39 18.25
CA LEU A 14 -32.52 22.87 16.90
C LEU A 14 -32.27 23.82 15.70
N THR A 15 -31.01 24.13 15.42
CA THR A 15 -30.53 24.36 14.03
C THR A 15 -29.15 23.75 13.75
N VAL A 16 -28.71 22.76 14.54
CA VAL A 16 -27.55 21.90 14.19
C VAL A 16 -28.09 20.59 13.61
N GLY A 17 -28.70 20.69 12.45
CA GLY A 17 -29.19 19.58 11.67
C GLY A 17 -29.33 20.03 10.23
N LEU A 18 -28.66 19.32 9.32
CA LEU A 18 -28.70 19.43 7.86
C LEU A 18 -27.63 20.32 7.18
N SER A 19 -26.36 20.03 7.48
CA SER A 19 -25.27 20.12 6.47
C SER A 19 -24.72 18.73 6.14
N GLY A 20 -25.53 17.70 6.34
CA GLY A 20 -25.22 16.30 6.00
C GLY A 20 -25.88 15.88 4.69
N CYS A 21 -25.97 16.78 3.70
CA CYS A 21 -26.19 16.35 2.34
C CYS A 21 -24.86 15.79 1.83
N GLY A 22 -24.67 14.48 2.03
CA GLY A 22 -23.73 13.68 1.27
C GLY A 22 -24.11 13.77 -0.21
N GLY A 23 -23.74 14.89 -0.82
CA GLY A 23 -23.87 15.08 -2.26
C GLY A 23 -23.08 13.98 -2.93
N CYS A 24 -23.64 13.42 -4.00
CA CYS A 24 -22.89 12.71 -5.04
C CYS A 24 -21.72 13.61 -5.47
N SER A 25 -20.59 13.52 -4.76
CA SER A 25 -19.41 14.28 -5.09
C SER A 25 -18.91 13.72 -6.41
N LYS A 26 -18.87 14.57 -7.43
CA LYS A 26 -18.55 14.15 -8.78
C LYS A 26 -17.15 13.55 -8.79
N ALA A 27 -16.97 12.41 -9.46
CA ALA A 27 -15.64 11.88 -9.72
C ALA A 27 -14.78 12.93 -10.44
N PRO A 28 -13.46 12.99 -10.16
CA PRO A 28 -12.54 13.81 -10.95
C PRO A 28 -12.56 13.37 -12.42
N LYS A 29 -12.01 14.21 -13.31
CA LYS A 29 -11.71 13.77 -14.67
C LYS A 29 -10.46 12.89 -14.65
N ILE A 30 -10.28 12.10 -15.70
CA ILE A 30 -9.09 11.27 -15.81
C ILE A 30 -7.82 12.10 -15.86
N ASP A 31 -7.83 13.21 -16.60
CA ASP A 31 -6.70 14.15 -16.70
C ASP A 31 -6.28 14.72 -15.34
N ASP A 32 -7.20 14.84 -14.38
CA ASP A 32 -6.91 15.38 -13.05
C ASP A 32 -6.13 14.37 -12.16
N VAL A 33 -6.15 13.08 -12.51
CA VAL A 33 -5.53 11.99 -11.72
C VAL A 33 -4.53 11.17 -12.52
N PHE A 34 -4.39 11.38 -13.83
CA PHE A 34 -3.59 10.55 -14.73
C PHE A 34 -2.14 10.40 -14.25
N ASP A 35 -1.44 11.52 -14.07
CA ASP A 35 -0.03 11.51 -13.66
C ASP A 35 0.15 10.85 -12.29
N ARG A 36 -0.77 11.11 -11.36
CA ARG A 36 -0.74 10.50 -10.03
C ARG A 36 -1.01 9.00 -10.09
N VAL A 37 -1.85 8.52 -10.99
CA VAL A 37 -2.03 7.07 -11.19
C VAL A 37 -0.74 6.44 -11.67
N VAL A 38 -0.10 7.02 -12.69
CA VAL A 38 1.16 6.50 -13.25
C VAL A 38 2.24 6.44 -12.16
N GLU A 39 2.43 7.53 -11.41
CA GLU A 39 3.36 7.57 -10.28
C GLU A 39 3.09 6.45 -9.27
N LEU A 40 1.85 6.35 -8.81
CA LEU A 40 1.45 5.36 -7.82
C LEU A 40 1.64 3.92 -8.29
N THR A 41 1.31 3.59 -9.55
CA THR A 41 1.46 2.23 -10.07
C THR A 41 2.92 1.85 -10.28
N GLU A 42 3.78 2.78 -10.71
CA GLU A 42 5.22 2.54 -10.85
C GLU A 42 5.92 2.40 -9.49
N GLU A 43 5.56 3.21 -8.50
CA GLU A 43 6.10 3.08 -7.14
C GLU A 43 5.61 1.80 -6.46
N ALA A 44 4.33 1.47 -6.60
CA ALA A 44 3.77 0.23 -6.10
C ALA A 44 4.45 -0.99 -6.70
N ARG A 45 4.81 -0.97 -7.99
CA ARG A 45 5.57 -2.07 -8.62
C ARG A 45 6.86 -2.37 -7.87
N ARG A 46 7.64 -1.33 -7.52
CA ARG A 46 8.89 -1.51 -6.75
C ARG A 46 8.64 -2.03 -5.34
N LEU A 47 7.65 -1.47 -4.64
CA LEU A 47 7.28 -1.90 -3.29
C LEU A 47 6.73 -3.33 -3.27
N ASN A 48 5.97 -3.72 -4.28
CA ASN A 48 5.44 -5.07 -4.40
C ASN A 48 6.55 -6.11 -4.60
N VAL A 49 7.63 -5.78 -5.32
CA VAL A 49 8.81 -6.66 -5.39
C VAL A 49 9.41 -6.85 -4.00
N ALA A 50 9.53 -5.77 -3.22
CA ALA A 50 10.04 -5.85 -1.85
C ALA A 50 9.09 -6.61 -0.90
N PHE A 51 7.77 -6.41 -1.00
CA PHE A 51 6.81 -6.95 -0.04
C PHE A 51 6.31 -8.35 -0.39
N TYR A 52 6.15 -8.65 -1.67
CA TYR A 52 5.46 -9.85 -2.16
C TYR A 52 6.25 -10.63 -3.23
N GLY A 53 7.32 -10.06 -3.77
CA GLY A 53 8.19 -10.71 -4.76
C GLY A 53 9.50 -11.23 -4.15
N ALA A 54 10.60 -11.01 -4.88
CA ALA A 54 11.95 -11.44 -4.49
C ALA A 54 12.41 -10.86 -3.14
N GLY A 55 11.86 -9.73 -2.69
CA GLY A 55 12.30 -9.02 -1.50
C GLY A 55 13.38 -7.98 -1.79
N LEU A 56 13.84 -7.30 -0.73
CA LEU A 56 15.02 -6.44 -0.81
C LEU A 56 16.30 -7.27 -1.01
N PRO A 57 17.32 -6.71 -1.66
CA PRO A 57 18.64 -7.34 -1.73
C PRO A 57 19.19 -7.65 -0.34
N THR A 58 19.71 -8.85 -0.14
CA THR A 58 20.32 -9.29 1.12
C THR A 58 21.81 -9.59 0.92
N TYR A 59 22.58 -9.63 2.01
CA TYR A 59 23.95 -10.12 1.94
C TYR A 59 23.98 -11.60 1.56
N ASP A 60 24.75 -11.93 0.52
CA ASP A 60 24.99 -13.32 0.11
C ASP A 60 25.69 -14.11 1.22
N LYS A 61 25.06 -15.20 1.66
CA LYS A 61 25.54 -16.09 2.74
C LYS A 61 26.91 -16.69 2.49
N GLU A 62 27.33 -16.76 1.23
CA GLU A 62 28.62 -17.30 0.82
C GLU A 62 29.68 -16.21 0.62
N SER A 63 29.33 -14.93 0.77
CA SER A 63 30.27 -13.83 0.57
C SER A 63 31.23 -13.62 1.75
N PRO A 64 32.47 -13.14 1.53
CA PRO A 64 33.39 -12.81 2.63
C PRO A 64 32.80 -11.76 3.60
N ILE A 65 31.99 -10.83 3.08
CA ILE A 65 31.30 -9.81 3.86
C ILE A 65 30.28 -10.45 4.81
N TYR A 66 29.61 -11.52 4.38
CA TYR A 66 28.65 -12.22 5.22
C TYR A 66 29.29 -12.80 6.47
N ARG A 67 30.46 -13.43 6.36
CA ARG A 67 31.17 -13.93 7.54
C ARG A 67 31.47 -12.82 8.54
N ASP A 68 31.97 -11.68 8.07
CA ASP A 68 32.35 -10.57 8.95
C ASP A 68 31.12 -9.88 9.58
N VAL A 69 29.96 -9.90 8.91
CA VAL A 69 28.69 -9.31 9.40
C VAL A 69 27.91 -10.30 10.29
N TYR A 70 27.92 -11.59 9.98
CA TYR A 70 27.08 -12.61 10.64
C TYR A 70 27.80 -13.45 11.69
N ASP A 71 29.13 -13.54 11.70
CA ASP A 71 29.84 -14.30 12.76
C ASP A 71 29.60 -13.70 14.16
N ALA A 72 29.30 -12.40 14.22
CA ALA A 72 28.89 -11.70 15.43
C ALA A 72 27.36 -11.61 15.60
N ASP A 73 26.56 -12.10 14.64
CA ASP A 73 25.12 -12.01 14.68
C ASP A 73 24.51 -13.03 15.65
N MET A 74 24.02 -12.49 16.76
CA MET A 74 23.33 -13.22 17.81
C MET A 74 21.80 -13.15 17.65
N SER A 75 21.32 -12.58 16.55
CA SER A 75 19.89 -12.46 16.24
C SER A 75 19.18 -13.80 16.27
N THR A 76 17.93 -13.76 16.72
CA THR A 76 17.03 -14.90 16.68
C THR A 76 16.60 -15.26 15.24
N TYR A 77 16.80 -14.35 14.28
CA TYR A 77 16.35 -14.49 12.89
C TYR A 77 17.35 -15.18 11.96
N LYS A 78 18.62 -15.33 12.36
CA LYS A 78 19.72 -15.83 11.52
C LYS A 78 19.50 -17.20 10.84
N GLN A 79 18.56 -18.00 11.35
CA GLN A 79 18.24 -19.32 10.80
C GLN A 79 17.32 -19.26 9.58
N SER A 80 16.42 -18.27 9.53
CA SER A 80 15.35 -18.22 8.54
C SER A 80 15.32 -16.92 7.73
N TYR A 81 16.17 -15.96 8.08
CA TYR A 81 16.25 -14.65 7.46
C TYR A 81 17.68 -14.31 7.08
N SER A 82 17.80 -13.39 6.13
CA SER A 82 19.04 -12.74 5.75
C SER A 82 18.95 -11.22 5.99
N ILE A 83 19.98 -10.65 6.61
CA ILE A 83 20.26 -9.22 6.69
C ILE A 83 20.17 -8.60 5.30
N VAL A 84 19.31 -7.59 5.20
CA VAL A 84 19.14 -6.71 4.05
C VAL A 84 20.40 -5.89 3.85
N ASP A 85 20.87 -5.79 2.61
CA ASP A 85 22.00 -4.95 2.25
C ASP A 85 21.60 -3.46 2.40
N PRO A 86 22.19 -2.70 3.34
CA PRO A 86 21.82 -1.31 3.58
C PRO A 86 22.06 -0.40 2.36
N ARG A 87 22.87 -0.85 1.39
CA ARG A 87 23.11 -0.11 0.14
C ARG A 87 21.88 -0.06 -0.78
N CYS A 88 20.83 -0.85 -0.53
CA CYS A 88 19.58 -0.78 -1.29
C CYS A 88 18.74 0.47 -0.97
N GLY A 89 19.09 1.22 0.09
CA GLY A 89 18.43 2.47 0.47
C GLY A 89 17.16 2.30 1.32
N LEU A 90 16.84 1.07 1.74
CA LEU A 90 15.73 0.73 2.65
C LEU A 90 16.28 -0.22 3.72
N GLY A 91 16.82 0.34 4.81
CA GLY A 91 17.57 -0.37 5.84
C GLY A 91 16.80 -0.61 7.14
N SER A 92 15.54 -0.18 7.23
CA SER A 92 14.72 -0.30 8.43
C SER A 92 13.24 -0.49 8.11
N VAL A 93 12.48 -0.99 9.08
CA VAL A 93 11.01 -1.10 8.97
C VAL A 93 10.40 0.30 8.83
N ALA A 94 10.94 1.30 9.51
CA ALA A 94 10.45 2.67 9.44
C ALA A 94 10.57 3.26 8.01
N GLU A 95 11.71 3.08 7.35
CA GLU A 95 11.91 3.53 5.96
C GLU A 95 10.98 2.80 4.98
N LEU A 96 10.75 1.50 5.17
CA LEU A 96 9.79 0.74 4.36
C LEU A 96 8.35 1.23 4.56
N LYS A 97 7.96 1.55 5.80
CA LYS A 97 6.64 2.12 6.09
C LYS A 97 6.49 3.50 5.46
N GLU A 98 7.49 4.38 5.60
CA GLU A 98 7.47 5.72 4.99
C GLU A 98 7.36 5.65 3.46
N ALA A 99 8.05 4.70 2.83
CA ALA A 99 7.93 4.48 1.39
C ALA A 99 6.52 4.01 1.00
N ALA A 100 5.92 3.11 1.79
CA ALA A 100 4.57 2.59 1.55
C ALA A 100 3.47 3.63 1.78
N GLU A 101 3.63 4.53 2.76
CA GLU A 101 2.72 5.63 3.09
C GLU A 101 2.56 6.66 1.97
N LYS A 102 3.55 6.77 1.08
CA LYS A 102 3.49 7.64 -0.11
C LYS A 102 2.61 7.07 -1.23
N VAL A 103 2.33 5.77 -1.18
CA VAL A 103 1.71 5.00 -2.27
C VAL A 103 0.32 4.49 -1.89
N TYR A 104 0.20 3.83 -0.75
CA TYR A 104 -1.00 3.10 -0.35
C TYR A 104 -1.84 3.89 0.66
N SER A 105 -3.15 3.66 0.63
CA SER A 105 -4.06 4.31 1.57
C SER A 105 -3.76 3.85 3.01
N PRO A 106 -3.93 4.71 4.03
CA PRO A 106 -3.73 4.33 5.43
C PRO A 106 -4.54 3.10 5.83
N GLU A 107 -5.78 2.98 5.33
CA GLU A 107 -6.61 1.81 5.61
C GLU A 107 -6.06 0.52 5.01
N LEU A 108 -5.53 0.58 3.78
CA LEU A 108 -4.89 -0.58 3.14
C LEU A 108 -3.61 -0.99 3.88
N LEU A 109 -2.81 -0.01 4.29
CA LEU A 109 -1.57 -0.23 5.03
C LEU A 109 -1.82 -0.97 6.33
N GLU A 110 -2.68 -0.41 7.18
CA GLU A 110 -2.99 -0.95 8.51
C GLU A 110 -3.66 -2.33 8.45
N LYS A 111 -4.54 -2.56 7.47
CA LYS A 111 -5.34 -3.80 7.43
C LYS A 111 -4.71 -4.94 6.66
N GLN A 112 -3.79 -4.65 5.73
CA GLN A 112 -3.27 -5.66 4.80
C GLN A 112 -1.76 -5.64 4.68
N VAL A 113 -1.16 -4.47 4.41
CA VAL A 113 0.27 -4.39 4.10
C VAL A 113 1.10 -4.63 5.36
N TYR A 114 0.91 -3.85 6.41
CA TYR A 114 1.72 -3.98 7.63
C TYR A 114 1.58 -5.32 8.33
N PRO A 115 0.36 -5.88 8.47
CA PRO A 115 0.22 -7.21 9.05
C PRO A 115 0.95 -8.29 8.25
N ALA A 116 0.87 -8.26 6.91
CA ALA A 116 1.53 -9.25 6.07
C ALA A 116 3.07 -9.08 6.04
N VAL A 117 3.54 -7.84 6.02
CA VAL A 117 4.95 -7.52 5.74
C VAL A 117 5.78 -7.46 7.03
N PHE A 118 5.22 -6.96 8.14
CA PHE A 118 5.98 -6.65 9.36
C PHE A 118 5.53 -7.42 10.61
N ASP A 119 4.23 -7.71 10.75
CA ASP A 119 3.72 -8.29 11.99
C ASP A 119 3.61 -9.83 11.94
N GLY A 120 3.40 -10.37 10.74
CA GLY A 120 3.00 -11.76 10.53
C GLY A 120 1.49 -11.94 10.67
N LEU A 121 0.97 -12.98 10.03
CA LEU A 121 -0.46 -13.29 10.00
C LEU A 121 -0.73 -14.67 10.61
N THR A 122 -1.70 -14.73 11.52
CA THR A 122 -2.25 -15.99 12.02
C THR A 122 -3.64 -16.19 11.43
N ALA A 123 -3.86 -17.30 10.73
CA ALA A 123 -5.17 -17.67 10.19
C ALA A 123 -5.61 -19.04 10.71
N THR A 124 -6.80 -19.11 11.31
CA THR A 124 -7.42 -20.37 11.71
C THR A 124 -8.49 -20.73 10.71
N ILE A 125 -8.29 -21.81 9.94
CA ILE A 125 -9.24 -22.30 8.94
C ILE A 125 -9.61 -23.74 9.31
N GLY A 126 -10.88 -23.98 9.64
CA GLY A 126 -11.42 -25.32 9.86
C GLY A 126 -10.75 -26.11 11.00
N GLY A 127 -10.17 -25.44 12.00
CA GLY A 127 -9.47 -26.06 13.13
C GLY A 127 -7.94 -26.20 12.95
N ALA A 128 -7.40 -25.90 11.77
CA ALA A 128 -5.95 -25.77 11.56
C ALA A 128 -5.54 -24.29 11.68
N SER A 129 -4.50 -24.01 12.46
CA SER A 129 -3.88 -22.69 12.54
C SER A 129 -2.68 -22.64 11.62
N SER A 130 -2.66 -21.69 10.68
CA SER A 130 -1.51 -21.36 9.85
C SER A 130 -0.92 -20.06 10.35
N ILE A 131 0.41 -20.01 10.45
CA ILE A 131 1.16 -18.80 10.77
C ILE A 131 1.99 -18.45 9.55
N ALA A 132 1.69 -17.32 8.91
CA ALA A 132 2.61 -16.66 8.01
C ALA A 132 3.49 -15.73 8.85
N VAL A 133 4.79 -16.02 8.88
CA VAL A 133 5.76 -15.13 9.51
C VAL A 133 5.89 -13.83 8.70
N ALA A 134 6.30 -12.74 9.36
CA ALA A 134 6.49 -11.47 8.68
C ALA A 134 7.56 -11.57 7.59
N ARG A 135 7.45 -10.73 6.55
CA ARG A 135 8.47 -10.64 5.51
C ARG A 135 9.76 -10.01 6.03
N TYR A 136 9.64 -8.99 6.87
CA TYR A 136 10.76 -8.25 7.44
C TYR A 136 10.72 -8.22 8.96
N GLN A 137 11.91 -8.28 9.57
CA GLN A 137 12.13 -8.19 11.01
C GLN A 137 13.31 -7.25 11.28
N GLU A 138 13.29 -6.53 12.41
CA GLU A 138 14.36 -5.60 12.78
C GLU A 138 14.93 -5.98 14.15
N GLU A 139 16.24 -6.18 14.22
CA GLU A 139 16.96 -6.50 15.47
C GLU A 139 18.38 -5.97 15.40
N GLY A 140 18.89 -5.42 16.51
CA GLY A 140 20.30 -4.99 16.60
C GLY A 140 20.70 -3.89 15.59
N GLY A 141 19.74 -3.13 15.04
CA GLY A 141 19.99 -2.10 14.03
C GLY A 141 20.06 -2.62 12.60
N ASN A 142 19.80 -3.91 12.37
CA ASN A 142 19.72 -4.53 11.05
C ASN A 142 18.27 -4.86 10.69
N LEU A 143 17.95 -4.70 9.41
CA LEU A 143 16.73 -5.24 8.81
C LEU A 143 17.02 -6.64 8.25
N TYR A 144 16.13 -7.58 8.50
CA TYR A 144 16.20 -8.97 8.08
C TYR A 144 15.04 -9.27 7.14
N CYS A 145 15.30 -9.97 6.04
CA CYS A 145 14.31 -10.45 5.07
C CYS A 145 14.18 -11.97 5.13
N LEU A 146 12.95 -12.48 5.16
CA LEU A 146 12.66 -13.91 5.22
C LEU A 146 13.16 -14.66 3.98
N ASP A 147 13.97 -15.70 4.18
CA ASP A 147 14.57 -16.50 3.08
C ASP A 147 13.54 -17.40 2.39
N SER A 148 12.62 -17.97 3.17
CA SER A 148 11.62 -18.92 2.69
C SER A 148 10.40 -18.25 2.07
N ALA A 149 10.40 -16.92 1.98
CA ALA A 149 9.32 -16.20 1.35
C ALA A 149 9.30 -16.62 -0.12
N LYS A 150 8.31 -17.44 -0.49
CA LYS A 150 8.16 -17.87 -1.86
C LYS A 150 8.02 -16.62 -2.71
N GLU A 151 8.90 -16.49 -3.69
CA GLU A 151 8.61 -15.72 -4.87
C GLU A 151 7.44 -16.42 -5.54
N ASP A 152 6.22 -16.09 -5.10
CA ASP A 152 5.08 -16.22 -5.97
C ASP A 152 5.42 -15.26 -7.08
N ALA A 153 5.97 -15.79 -8.17
CA ALA A 153 6.27 -15.04 -9.39
C ALA A 153 4.93 -14.59 -9.96
N ARG A 154 4.34 -13.60 -9.31
CA ARG A 154 3.22 -12.85 -9.83
C ARG A 154 3.82 -12.11 -11.00
N ALA A 155 3.30 -12.43 -12.19
CA ALA A 155 3.84 -11.88 -13.40
C ALA A 155 3.88 -10.36 -13.28
N GLU A 156 5.06 -9.79 -13.49
CA GLU A 156 5.22 -8.35 -13.52
C GLU A 156 4.28 -7.79 -14.59
N LEU A 157 3.40 -6.86 -14.20
CA LEU A 157 2.42 -6.30 -15.11
C LEU A 157 2.95 -5.05 -15.79
N VAL A 158 2.67 -4.93 -17.08
CA VAL A 158 2.84 -3.71 -17.87
C VAL A 158 1.47 -3.10 -18.08
N PHE A 159 1.33 -1.81 -17.76
CA PHE A 159 0.07 -1.07 -17.89
C PHE A 159 0.04 -0.22 -19.16
N ASP A 160 -1.05 -0.29 -19.92
CA ASP A 160 -1.34 0.63 -21.01
C ASP A 160 -2.18 1.80 -20.51
N TYR A 161 -1.49 2.81 -19.99
CA TYR A 161 -2.11 4.03 -19.47
C TYR A 161 -2.95 4.77 -20.53
N GLY A 162 -2.71 4.56 -21.83
CA GLY A 162 -3.49 5.17 -22.91
C GLY A 162 -4.93 4.65 -23.00
N THR A 163 -5.20 3.49 -22.41
CA THR A 163 -6.55 2.89 -22.35
C THR A 163 -7.30 3.24 -21.06
N MET A 164 -6.67 4.00 -20.16
CA MET A 164 -7.18 4.25 -18.82
C MET A 164 -8.49 5.04 -18.81
N LYS A 165 -9.47 4.55 -18.02
CA LYS A 165 -10.81 5.14 -17.91
C LYS A 165 -11.32 5.07 -16.48
N ILE A 166 -11.97 6.15 -16.03
CA ILE A 166 -12.75 6.13 -14.78
C ILE A 166 -14.08 5.44 -15.04
N ILE A 167 -14.40 4.44 -14.22
CA ILE A 167 -15.65 3.68 -14.28
C ILE A 167 -16.55 3.97 -13.09
N LYS A 168 -17.84 3.65 -13.21
CA LYS A 168 -18.79 3.78 -12.11
C LYS A 168 -18.80 2.53 -11.21
N PRO A 169 -19.12 2.68 -9.90
CA PRO A 169 -19.37 3.94 -9.20
C PRO A 169 -18.06 4.61 -8.76
N SER A 170 -17.83 5.84 -9.20
CA SER A 170 -16.72 6.69 -8.72
C SER A 170 -17.27 8.01 -8.19
N ASN A 171 -16.59 8.59 -7.22
CA ASN A 171 -16.91 9.88 -6.60
C ASN A 171 -15.63 10.63 -6.22
N ALA A 172 -15.75 11.79 -5.59
CA ALA A 172 -14.57 12.61 -5.26
C ALA A 172 -13.65 12.00 -4.18
N LYS A 173 -14.12 11.00 -3.43
CA LYS A 173 -13.34 10.31 -2.39
C LYS A 173 -12.77 8.97 -2.85
N ARG A 174 -13.41 8.33 -3.82
CA ARG A 174 -13.04 7.00 -4.29
C ARG A 174 -13.24 6.89 -5.79
N VAL A 175 -12.17 6.54 -6.50
CA VAL A 175 -12.17 6.43 -7.96
C VAL A 175 -11.80 5.01 -8.34
N LEU A 176 -12.61 4.43 -9.22
CA LEU A 176 -12.37 3.14 -9.83
C LEU A 176 -11.88 3.39 -11.25
N LEU A 177 -10.73 2.84 -11.58
CA LEU A 177 -10.13 2.95 -12.89
C LEU A 177 -10.03 1.57 -13.54
N THR A 178 -10.11 1.55 -14.86
CA THR A 178 -9.74 0.40 -15.67
C THR A 178 -8.71 0.80 -16.71
N MET A 179 -7.75 -0.06 -16.97
CA MET A 179 -6.81 0.06 -18.08
C MET A 179 -6.43 -1.34 -18.56
N ASP A 180 -5.99 -1.48 -19.80
CA ASP A 180 -5.43 -2.72 -20.29
C ASP A 180 -4.04 -2.95 -19.68
N ALA A 181 -3.75 -4.20 -19.38
CA ALA A 181 -2.47 -4.65 -18.87
C ALA A 181 -2.10 -6.01 -19.46
N TRP A 182 -0.83 -6.39 -19.36
CA TRP A 182 -0.33 -7.70 -19.71
C TRP A 182 0.87 -8.09 -18.84
N GLU A 183 1.17 -9.37 -18.81
CA GLU A 183 2.38 -9.89 -18.17
C GLU A 183 3.63 -9.56 -18.99
N VAL A 184 4.72 -9.17 -18.34
CA VAL A 184 6.03 -8.97 -19.00
C VAL A 184 6.38 -10.23 -19.82
N GLY A 185 6.68 -10.02 -21.10
CA GLY A 185 6.99 -11.10 -22.05
C GLY A 185 5.77 -11.68 -22.79
N LYS A 186 4.54 -11.26 -22.48
CA LYS A 186 3.30 -11.72 -23.13
C LYS A 186 2.38 -10.57 -23.58
N PRO A 187 2.85 -9.63 -24.43
CA PRO A 187 2.08 -8.46 -24.84
C PRO A 187 0.76 -8.75 -25.57
N GLU A 188 0.61 -9.95 -26.11
CA GLU A 188 -0.59 -10.46 -26.77
C GLU A 188 -1.68 -10.93 -25.80
N GLU A 189 -1.32 -11.31 -24.56
CA GLU A 189 -2.26 -11.76 -23.53
C GLU A 189 -2.82 -10.57 -22.71
N LYS A 190 -3.40 -9.58 -23.43
CA LYS A 190 -3.97 -8.39 -22.79
C LYS A 190 -5.23 -8.71 -22.00
N PHE A 191 -5.37 -8.08 -20.84
CA PHE A 191 -6.57 -8.12 -20.02
C PHE A 191 -6.88 -6.76 -19.40
N THR A 192 -8.13 -6.53 -19.04
CA THR A 192 -8.53 -5.30 -18.36
C THR A 192 -8.21 -5.38 -16.87
N TYR A 193 -7.30 -4.54 -16.42
CA TYR A 193 -6.95 -4.34 -15.02
C TYR A 193 -7.88 -3.34 -14.34
N ARG A 194 -8.16 -3.54 -13.05
CA ARG A 194 -8.97 -2.61 -12.24
C ARG A 194 -8.19 -2.08 -11.05
N LEU A 195 -8.03 -0.76 -11.02
CA LEU A 195 -7.40 -0.02 -9.93
C LEU A 195 -8.45 0.70 -9.09
N VAL A 196 -8.14 0.92 -7.81
CA VAL A 196 -8.97 1.73 -6.91
C VAL A 196 -8.08 2.76 -6.25
N LEU A 197 -8.50 4.03 -6.32
CA LEU A 197 -7.88 5.13 -5.59
C LEU A 197 -8.80 5.62 -4.47
N ALA A 198 -8.18 6.01 -3.36
CA ALA A 198 -8.81 6.76 -2.28
C ALA A 198 -8.21 8.17 -2.19
N ASN A 199 -9.06 9.18 -2.05
CA ASN A 199 -8.63 10.53 -1.70
C ASN A 199 -8.72 10.68 -0.18
N VAL A 200 -7.57 10.86 0.46
CA VAL A 200 -7.45 11.13 1.90
C VAL A 200 -6.86 12.52 2.03
N ASP A 201 -7.66 13.45 2.56
CA ASP A 201 -7.30 14.84 2.80
C ASP A 201 -6.68 15.56 1.58
N GLY A 202 -7.22 15.28 0.39
CA GLY A 202 -6.80 15.90 -0.86
C GLY A 202 -5.70 15.13 -1.61
N VAL A 203 -5.11 14.09 -1.02
CA VAL A 203 -4.07 13.28 -1.64
C VAL A 203 -4.64 11.94 -2.11
N TRP A 204 -4.25 11.50 -3.31
CA TRP A 204 -4.69 10.21 -3.87
C TRP A 204 -3.67 9.10 -3.58
N TYR A 205 -4.21 7.94 -3.19
CA TYR A 205 -3.46 6.73 -2.86
C TYR A 205 -4.09 5.51 -3.51
N LEU A 206 -3.30 4.45 -3.68
CA LEU A 206 -3.81 3.12 -4.03
C LEU A 206 -4.57 2.52 -2.84
N ASP A 207 -5.84 2.16 -3.07
CA ASP A 207 -6.74 1.62 -2.05
C ASP A 207 -7.04 0.12 -2.25
N LYS A 208 -6.20 -0.52 -3.07
CA LYS A 208 -6.16 -1.97 -3.26
C LYS A 208 -4.74 -2.33 -3.68
N LEU A 209 -4.23 -3.46 -3.18
CA LEU A 209 -2.98 -4.01 -3.68
C LEU A 209 -3.06 -4.18 -5.19
N THR A 210 -2.14 -3.50 -5.87
CA THR A 210 -1.80 -3.85 -7.23
C THR A 210 -0.99 -5.12 -7.14
N VAL A 211 -1.46 -6.15 -7.81
CA VAL A 211 -0.80 -7.43 -7.90
C VAL A 211 -0.59 -7.71 -9.37
#